data_AF-I1C097-F1
#
_entry.id   AF-I1C097-F1
#
_cell.length_a   1.000
_cell.length_b   1.000
_cell.length_c   1.000
_cell.angle_alpha   90.00
_cell.angle_beta   90.00
_cell.angle_gamma   90.00
#
_symmetry.space_group_name_H-M   'P 1'
#
loop_
_entity.id
_entity.type
_entity.pdbx_description
1 polymer ?
#
loop_
_entity_poly.entity_id
_entity_poly.type
_entity_poly.pdbx_seq_one_letter_code
_entity_poly.pdbx_strand_id
1 'polypeptide(L)'
;MNHPYQSLFKHSQFYTIPLKKEAKEKDRYCIECGQRLQSGASFMTLSKSSKRHQGLCVGCKRLFGIFLSDPSAKTIIKSRLLLPEKKKLGTVVSKSGIRKFDMLQYLALENIIRVRNEIFLDRESHLVMTESLIRNMKQRHMKQNWPHSQPESFPTSKELYDLMRQSDSTCAVSGTLGLWIKGTHWHPFKLTIDHIIPVSKGGCYDINNLQVMPYSLNQVKSNESDDELRRWLENFRSSVRLEKLVFY
;
A
#
# COMPACT_ATOMS: atom_id res chain seq x y z
N MET A 1 20.80 -34.95 -28.78
CA MET A 1 20.15 -34.43 -27.56
C MET A 1 20.15 -32.91 -27.65
N ASN A 2 19.00 -32.30 -27.99
CA ASN A 2 18.85 -30.85 -28.16
C ASN A 2 17.90 -30.32 -27.08
N HIS A 3 18.33 -29.29 -26.34
CA HIS A 3 17.56 -28.63 -25.27
C HIS A 3 16.51 -27.66 -25.86
N PRO A 4 15.23 -27.69 -25.44
CA PRO A 4 14.15 -26.95 -26.09
C PRO A 4 13.78 -25.62 -25.38
N TYR A 5 14.75 -24.75 -25.10
CA TYR A 5 14.48 -23.45 -24.47
C TYR A 5 15.21 -22.30 -25.16
N GLN A 6 14.82 -21.94 -26.39
CA GLN A 6 15.39 -20.77 -27.08
C GLN A 6 14.40 -19.88 -27.88
N SER A 7 13.07 -19.99 -27.75
CA SER A 7 12.17 -19.24 -28.65
C SER A 7 11.07 -18.36 -28.01
N LEU A 8 11.24 -17.84 -26.80
CA LEU A 8 10.26 -16.94 -26.18
C LEU A 8 10.82 -15.55 -25.84
N PHE A 9 11.32 -14.83 -26.84
CA PHE A 9 11.51 -13.38 -26.76
C PHE A 9 11.20 -12.73 -28.10
N LYS A 10 9.92 -12.50 -28.39
CA LYS A 10 9.52 -11.54 -29.43
C LYS A 10 8.39 -10.65 -28.89
N HIS A 11 8.64 -9.33 -29.00
CA HIS A 11 7.75 -8.21 -28.74
C HIS A 11 7.68 -7.63 -27.31
N SER A 12 8.73 -6.90 -26.92
CA SER A 12 8.56 -5.73 -26.05
C SER A 12 8.54 -4.48 -26.95
N GLN A 13 7.37 -3.85 -27.12
CA GLN A 13 7.30 -2.52 -27.74
C GLN A 13 7.81 -1.47 -26.74
N PHE A 14 8.71 -0.62 -27.20
CA PHE A 14 9.30 0.46 -26.41
C PHE A 14 8.60 1.77 -26.75
N TYR A 15 8.10 2.48 -25.73
CA TYR A 15 7.70 3.88 -25.88
C TYR A 15 8.64 4.75 -25.03
N THR A 16 9.58 5.41 -25.69
CA THR A 16 10.35 6.52 -25.10
C THR A 16 9.59 7.81 -25.36
N ILE A 17 8.93 8.34 -24.33
CA ILE A 17 8.43 9.73 -24.39
C ILE A 17 9.64 10.66 -24.23
N PRO A 18 9.86 11.62 -25.15
CA PRO A 18 10.95 12.58 -25.04
C PRO A 18 10.76 13.45 -23.79
N LEU A 19 11.84 13.67 -23.05
CA LEU A 19 11.92 14.79 -22.11
C LEU A 19 11.85 16.07 -22.94
N LYS A 20 10.64 16.64 -23.12
CA LYS A 20 10.48 17.96 -23.72
C LYS A 20 11.19 18.96 -22.80
N LYS A 21 12.33 19.45 -23.27
CA LYS A 21 12.93 20.71 -22.79
C LYS A 21 12.00 21.83 -23.23
N GLU A 22 11.54 22.58 -22.24
CA GLU A 22 11.01 23.96 -22.25
C GLU A 22 9.74 24.03 -21.37
N ALA A 23 9.95 24.28 -20.08
CA ALA A 23 8.87 24.65 -19.17
C ALA A 23 9.18 26.03 -18.57
N LYS A 24 8.50 27.05 -19.11
CA LYS A 24 8.29 28.34 -18.45
C LYS A 24 7.44 28.07 -17.19
N GLU A 25 7.91 28.57 -16.05
CA GLU A 25 7.24 28.63 -14.73
C GLU A 25 6.74 27.31 -14.08
N LYS A 26 7.62 26.73 -13.25
CA LYS A 26 7.37 26.14 -11.92
C LYS A 26 6.36 25.00 -11.72
N ASP A 27 5.99 24.24 -12.74
CA ASP A 27 5.38 22.93 -12.51
C ASP A 27 6.39 21.99 -11.86
N ARG A 28 6.30 21.85 -10.53
CA ARG A 28 7.05 20.83 -9.80
C ARG A 28 6.34 19.50 -9.98
N TYR A 29 7.08 18.44 -10.27
CA TYR A 29 6.56 17.09 -10.35
C TYR A 29 7.02 16.28 -9.14
N CYS A 30 6.22 15.31 -8.71
CA CYS A 30 6.62 14.38 -7.66
C CYS A 30 7.79 13.52 -8.16
N ILE A 31 8.92 13.51 -7.45
CA ILE A 31 10.10 12.75 -7.86
C ILE A 31 9.89 11.23 -7.82
N GLU A 32 8.92 10.74 -7.03
CA GLU A 32 8.66 9.31 -6.90
C GLU A 32 7.57 8.78 -7.83
N CYS A 33 6.53 9.57 -8.07
CA CYS A 33 5.38 9.16 -8.88
C CYS A 33 5.08 10.09 -10.05
N GLY A 34 5.93 11.05 -10.40
CA GLY A 34 5.76 11.89 -11.60
C GLY A 34 4.51 12.79 -11.62
N GLN A 35 3.66 12.79 -10.60
CA GLN A 35 2.44 13.60 -10.55
C GLN A 35 2.75 15.09 -10.49
N ARG A 36 2.02 15.90 -11.27
CA ARG A 36 2.13 17.36 -11.23
C ARG A 36 1.68 17.90 -9.88
N LEU A 37 2.51 18.71 -9.24
CA LEU A 37 2.24 19.33 -7.95
C LEU A 37 1.55 20.68 -8.20
N GLN A 38 0.23 20.68 -8.34
CA GLN A 38 -0.55 21.91 -8.49
C GLN A 38 -0.78 22.58 -7.13
N SER A 39 -0.60 23.90 -7.06
CA SER A 39 -1.02 24.69 -5.91
C SER A 39 -2.55 24.86 -5.94
N GLY A 40 -3.26 24.34 -4.93
CA GLY A 40 -4.67 24.67 -4.68
C GLY A 40 -5.72 23.66 -5.12
N ALA A 41 -5.39 22.58 -5.84
CA ALA A 41 -6.33 21.49 -6.10
C ALA A 41 -6.22 20.41 -5.01
N SER A 42 -7.36 19.97 -4.46
CA SER A 42 -7.46 19.09 -3.29
C SER A 42 -7.09 17.62 -3.57
N PHE A 43 -5.88 17.36 -4.04
CA PHE A 43 -5.40 15.98 -4.20
C PHE A 43 -4.04 15.84 -3.54
N MET A 44 -4.05 15.72 -2.22
CA MET A 44 -2.85 15.54 -1.41
C MET A 44 -1.83 16.68 -1.58
N THR A 45 -2.32 17.86 -1.24
CA THR A 45 -1.63 19.15 -1.16
C THR A 45 -0.28 19.00 -0.50
N LEU A 46 0.78 19.55 -1.10
CA LEU A 46 2.14 19.57 -0.55
C LEU A 46 2.14 19.84 0.96
N SER A 47 2.67 18.90 1.75
CA SER A 47 3.03 19.23 3.12
C SER A 47 4.16 20.26 3.07
N LYS A 48 4.13 21.30 3.91
CA LYS A 48 5.29 22.16 4.16
C LYS A 48 6.52 21.27 4.40
N SER A 49 7.55 21.42 3.57
CA SER A 49 8.65 20.47 3.49
C SER A 49 9.61 20.62 4.66
N SER A 50 9.91 19.52 5.35
CA SER A 50 11.28 19.34 5.87
C SER A 50 12.21 19.12 4.67
N LYS A 51 13.49 19.52 4.76
CA LYS A 51 14.47 19.39 3.66
C LYS A 51 14.53 17.96 3.07
N ARG A 52 14.22 16.93 3.86
CA ARG A 52 14.22 15.50 3.45
C ARG A 52 13.09 15.09 2.50
N HIS A 53 12.03 15.89 2.34
CA HIS A 53 10.84 15.51 1.57
C HIS A 53 10.53 16.49 0.43
N GLN A 54 11.52 17.29 0.02
CA GLN A 54 11.33 18.21 -1.11
C GLN A 54 11.05 17.42 -2.38
N GLY A 55 10.04 17.86 -3.14
CA GLY A 55 9.66 17.23 -4.41
C GLY A 55 8.79 15.98 -4.29
N LEU A 56 8.24 15.63 -3.13
CA LEU A 56 7.26 14.54 -2.99
C LEU A 56 5.83 15.08 -2.88
N CYS A 57 4.87 14.43 -3.56
CA CYS A 57 3.45 14.61 -3.24
C CYS A 57 3.15 14.01 -1.85
N VAL A 58 2.05 14.43 -1.21
CA VAL A 58 1.74 13.94 0.15
C VAL A 58 1.51 12.43 0.19
N GLY A 59 0.96 11.83 -0.87
CA GLY A 59 0.83 10.38 -0.97
C GLY A 59 2.17 9.66 -0.95
N CYS A 60 3.11 10.05 -1.82
CA CYS A 60 4.46 9.46 -1.82
C CYS A 60 5.23 9.76 -0.54
N LYS A 61 5.02 10.92 0.08
CA LYS A 61 5.59 11.24 1.39
C LYS A 61 5.06 10.31 2.48
N ARG A 62 3.76 10.05 2.52
CA ARG A 62 3.13 9.12 3.48
C ARG A 62 3.57 7.68 3.21
N LEU A 63 3.60 7.29 1.94
CA LEU A 63 3.99 5.95 1.53
C LEU A 63 5.45 5.63 1.86
N PHE A 64 6.36 6.56 1.51
CA PHE A 64 7.81 6.33 1.61
C PHE A 64 8.47 7.04 2.77
N GLY A 65 7.76 7.81 3.59
CA GLY A 65 8.35 8.64 4.65
C GLY A 65 9.21 7.82 5.62
N ILE A 66 8.77 6.60 5.93
CA ILE A 66 9.51 5.66 6.81
C ILE A 66 10.61 4.93 6.03
N PHE A 67 10.49 4.83 4.70
CA PHE A 67 11.39 4.11 3.80
C PHE A 67 12.33 5.02 3.00
N LEU A 68 12.45 6.32 3.35
CA LEU A 68 13.21 7.25 2.51
C LEU A 68 14.67 6.83 2.33
N SER A 69 15.24 6.21 3.37
CA SER A 69 16.61 5.69 3.40
C SER A 69 16.76 4.27 2.88
N ASP A 70 15.68 3.57 2.52
CA ASP A 70 15.71 2.18 2.04
C ASP A 70 15.18 2.07 0.59
N PRO A 71 16.07 2.17 -0.41
CA PRO A 71 15.70 2.03 -1.83
C PRO A 71 15.09 0.66 -2.17
N SER A 72 15.48 -0.40 -1.47
CA SER A 72 14.96 -1.76 -1.69
C SER A 72 13.50 -1.83 -1.28
N ALA A 73 13.17 -1.35 -0.08
CA ALA A 73 11.80 -1.29 0.40
C ALA A 73 10.91 -0.43 -0.51
N LYS A 74 11.39 0.73 -0.98
CA LYS A 74 10.66 1.54 -1.96
C LYS A 74 10.36 0.76 -3.25
N THR A 75 11.35 0.02 -3.76
CA THR A 75 11.21 -0.79 -4.98
C THR A 75 10.19 -1.91 -4.80
N ILE A 76 10.20 -2.58 -3.65
CA ILE A 76 9.23 -3.62 -3.29
C ILE A 76 7.82 -3.02 -3.24
N ILE A 77 7.68 -1.89 -2.56
CA ILE A 77 6.38 -1.22 -2.39
C ILE A 77 5.81 -0.84 -3.76
N LYS A 78 6.61 -0.17 -4.59
CA LYS A 78 6.23 0.19 -5.97
C LYS A 78 5.77 -1.04 -6.74
N SER A 79 6.58 -2.09 -6.74
CA SER A 79 6.30 -3.29 -7.52
C SER A 79 4.97 -3.95 -7.13
N ARG A 80 4.68 -4.05 -5.82
CA ARG A 80 3.41 -4.61 -5.34
C ARG A 80 2.19 -3.72 -5.59
N LEU A 81 2.34 -2.40 -5.52
CA LEU A 81 1.22 -1.49 -5.82
C LEU A 81 0.89 -1.46 -7.32
N LEU A 82 1.88 -1.73 -8.17
CA LEU A 82 1.75 -1.80 -9.63
C LEU A 82 1.18 -3.14 -10.12
N LEU A 83 1.35 -4.21 -9.34
CA LEU A 83 0.89 -5.56 -9.68
C LEU A 83 -0.07 -6.08 -8.60
N PRO A 84 -1.30 -5.56 -8.52
CA PRO A 84 -2.26 -5.99 -7.52
C PRO A 84 -2.78 -7.43 -7.76
N GLU A 85 -2.68 -7.96 -8.99
CA GLU A 85 -3.24 -9.28 -9.31
C GLU A 85 -2.44 -10.45 -8.69
N LYS A 86 -3.18 -11.40 -8.10
CA LYS A 86 -2.69 -12.63 -7.44
C LYS A 86 -1.77 -13.54 -8.28
N LYS A 87 -1.53 -13.21 -9.56
CA LYS A 87 -0.96 -14.14 -10.57
C LYS A 87 0.39 -13.74 -11.16
N LYS A 88 0.98 -12.58 -10.80
CA LYS A 88 2.25 -12.14 -11.41
C LYS A 88 3.28 -11.76 -10.36
N LEU A 89 3.96 -12.77 -9.84
CA LEU A 89 5.21 -12.59 -9.10
C LEU A 89 6.30 -12.25 -10.13
N GLY A 90 6.57 -10.96 -10.29
CA GLY A 90 7.59 -10.48 -11.24
C GLY A 90 8.96 -10.41 -10.59
N THR A 91 10.01 -10.73 -11.36
CA THR A 91 11.40 -10.49 -10.95
C THR A 91 11.83 -9.11 -11.45
N VAL A 92 12.43 -8.31 -10.57
CA VAL A 92 12.98 -7.01 -10.96
C VAL A 92 14.42 -7.22 -11.44
N VAL A 93 14.63 -7.02 -12.73
CA VAL A 93 15.96 -7.05 -13.37
C VAL A 93 16.40 -5.64 -13.71
N SER A 94 17.70 -5.37 -13.57
CA SER A 94 18.29 -4.11 -14.03
C SER A 94 18.21 -3.98 -15.55
N LYS A 95 18.49 -2.76 -16.05
CA LYS A 95 18.74 -2.53 -17.48
C LYS A 95 19.84 -3.43 -18.06
N SER A 96 20.84 -3.80 -17.26
CA SER A 96 21.92 -4.73 -17.63
C SER A 96 21.53 -6.20 -17.60
N GLY A 97 20.27 -6.55 -17.29
CA GLY A 97 19.81 -7.93 -17.19
C GLY A 97 20.26 -8.64 -15.92
N ILE A 98 21.03 -7.98 -15.05
CA ILE A 98 21.40 -8.50 -13.73
C ILE A 98 20.14 -8.53 -12.88
N ARG A 99 19.83 -9.72 -12.35
CA ARG A 99 18.80 -9.88 -11.32
C ARG A 99 19.19 -9.01 -10.13
N LYS A 100 18.47 -7.91 -9.93
CA LYS A 100 18.70 -7.03 -8.77
C LYS A 100 17.91 -7.51 -7.57
N PHE A 101 16.77 -8.14 -7.81
CA PHE A 101 15.84 -8.48 -6.77
C PHE A 101 14.86 -9.55 -7.25
N ASP A 102 14.93 -10.73 -6.65
CA ASP A 102 13.94 -11.77 -6.85
C ASP A 102 12.84 -11.59 -5.80
N MET A 103 11.64 -11.23 -6.28
CA MET A 103 10.49 -11.06 -5.41
C MET A 103 10.14 -12.39 -4.75
N LEU A 104 10.26 -13.55 -5.42
CA LEU A 104 10.12 -14.84 -4.75
C LEU A 104 11.17 -15.03 -3.67
N GLN A 105 12.44 -14.63 -3.88
CA GLN A 105 13.44 -14.75 -2.81
C GLN A 105 13.19 -13.82 -1.65
N TYR A 106 12.76 -12.57 -1.85
CA TYR A 106 12.41 -11.70 -0.72
C TYR A 106 11.16 -12.22 0.00
N LEU A 107 10.16 -12.67 -0.75
CA LEU A 107 8.98 -13.31 -0.19
C LEU A 107 9.35 -14.64 0.49
N ALA A 108 10.28 -15.43 -0.02
CA ALA A 108 10.71 -16.73 0.53
C ALA A 108 11.70 -16.57 1.70
N LEU A 109 12.61 -15.60 1.65
CA LEU A 109 13.51 -15.20 2.74
C LEU A 109 12.74 -14.51 3.86
N GLU A 110 11.60 -13.86 3.58
CA GLU A 110 10.64 -13.36 4.59
C GLU A 110 9.41 -14.27 4.80
N ASN A 111 9.53 -15.58 4.58
CA ASN A 111 8.55 -16.63 4.95
C ASN A 111 7.29 -16.80 4.09
N ILE A 112 6.94 -15.94 3.13
CA ILE A 112 5.63 -15.89 2.43
C ILE A 112 5.23 -17.18 1.66
N ILE A 113 6.18 -18.02 1.24
CA ILE A 113 5.87 -19.33 0.61
C ILE A 113 5.66 -20.44 1.66
N ARG A 114 6.29 -20.34 2.84
CA ARG A 114 6.06 -21.22 4.00
C ARG A 114 4.81 -20.78 4.81
N VAL A 115 4.49 -19.49 4.75
CA VAL A 115 3.38 -18.73 5.35
C VAL A 115 1.98 -19.13 4.89
N ARG A 116 1.83 -19.73 3.69
CA ARG A 116 0.50 -20.24 3.30
C ARG A 116 -0.04 -21.29 4.28
N ASN A 117 0.83 -21.94 5.06
CA ASN A 117 0.42 -22.92 6.07
C ASN A 117 0.79 -22.53 7.53
N GLU A 118 1.77 -21.64 7.76
CA GLU A 118 2.27 -21.33 9.13
C GLU A 118 2.03 -19.89 9.65
N ILE A 119 1.56 -18.93 8.81
CA ILE A 119 1.18 -17.55 9.24
C ILE A 119 -0.28 -17.24 8.90
N PHE A 120 -1.14 -18.25 8.89
CA PHE A 120 -2.46 -17.97 9.42
C PHE A 120 -2.27 -17.87 10.93
N LEU A 121 -2.58 -16.71 11.51
CA LEU A 121 -2.84 -16.67 12.93
C LEU A 121 -3.80 -17.84 13.18
N ASP A 122 -3.50 -18.71 14.13
CA ASP A 122 -4.51 -19.68 14.55
C ASP A 122 -5.77 -18.90 14.99
N ARG A 123 -6.88 -19.63 15.16
CA ARG A 123 -8.15 -19.00 15.52
C ARG A 123 -8.02 -18.15 16.79
N GLU A 124 -7.21 -18.60 17.75
CA GLU A 124 -6.98 -17.90 19.03
C GLU A 124 -6.21 -16.59 18.84
N SER A 125 -5.14 -16.62 18.06
CA SER A 125 -4.30 -15.48 17.71
C SER A 125 -5.07 -14.42 16.92
N HIS A 126 -6.00 -14.85 16.06
CA HIS A 126 -6.94 -13.93 15.42
C HIS A 126 -7.86 -13.27 16.44
N LEU A 127 -8.46 -14.04 17.36
CA LEU A 127 -9.35 -13.48 18.38
C LEU A 127 -8.63 -12.44 19.25
N VAL A 128 -7.43 -12.74 19.74
CA VAL A 128 -6.59 -11.78 20.49
C VAL A 128 -6.32 -10.51 19.68
N MET A 129 -6.05 -10.64 18.37
CA MET A 129 -5.87 -9.49 17.49
C MET A 129 -7.15 -8.65 17.39
N THR A 130 -8.30 -9.28 17.17
CA THR A 130 -9.59 -8.58 17.06
C THR A 130 -9.96 -7.83 18.34
N GLU A 131 -9.75 -8.43 19.51
CA GLU A 131 -9.99 -7.79 20.81
C GLU A 131 -9.08 -6.58 21.04
N SER A 132 -7.81 -6.70 20.65
CA SER A 132 -6.86 -5.59 20.71
C SER A 132 -7.30 -4.43 19.79
N LEU A 133 -7.77 -4.74 18.58
CA LEU A 133 -8.28 -3.74 17.63
C LEU A 133 -9.53 -3.03 18.17
N ILE A 134 -10.50 -3.77 18.70
CA ILE A 134 -11.73 -3.21 19.30
C ILE A 134 -11.39 -2.30 20.48
N ARG A 135 -10.49 -2.74 21.36
CA ARG A 135 -10.01 -1.91 22.48
C ARG A 135 -9.36 -0.62 22.01
N ASN A 136 -8.53 -0.66 20.97
CA ASN A 136 -7.91 0.52 20.39
C ASN A 136 -8.94 1.46 19.71
N MET A 137 -10.00 0.91 19.11
CA MET A 137 -11.11 1.70 18.57
C MET A 137 -11.84 2.45 19.68
N LYS A 138 -12.26 1.74 20.74
CA LYS A 138 -12.92 2.34 21.92
C LYS A 138 -12.08 3.43 22.56
N GLN A 139 -10.78 3.18 22.76
CA GLN A 139 -9.87 4.19 23.32
C GLN A 139 -9.75 5.44 22.45
N ARG A 140 -9.73 5.29 21.11
CA ARG A 140 -9.69 6.44 20.19
C ARG A 140 -10.99 7.22 20.20
N HIS A 141 -12.13 6.53 20.17
CA HIS A 141 -13.44 7.15 20.28
C HIS A 141 -13.57 7.98 21.57
N MET A 142 -13.21 7.40 22.72
CA MET A 142 -13.25 8.12 24.01
C MET A 142 -12.38 9.37 23.99
N LYS A 143 -11.19 9.32 23.41
CA LYS A 143 -10.31 10.50 23.31
C LYS A 143 -10.85 11.60 22.40
N GLN A 144 -11.64 11.25 21.39
CA GLN A 144 -12.18 12.21 20.42
C GLN A 144 -13.48 12.85 20.89
N ASN A 145 -14.33 12.10 21.60
CA ASN A 145 -15.72 12.49 21.90
C ASN A 145 -16.00 12.72 23.38
N TRP A 146 -14.99 12.67 24.26
CA TRP A 146 -15.17 13.00 25.68
C TRP A 146 -15.57 14.48 25.87
N PRO A 147 -16.60 14.82 26.67
CA PRO A 147 -17.48 13.98 27.49
C PRO A 147 -18.86 13.67 26.88
N HIS A 148 -19.10 13.99 25.60
CA HIS A 148 -20.42 13.93 24.95
C HIS A 148 -20.68 12.66 24.12
N SER A 149 -19.95 11.58 24.37
CA SER A 149 -20.07 10.34 23.59
C SER A 149 -21.40 9.65 23.84
N GLN A 150 -22.28 9.67 22.84
CA GLN A 150 -23.35 8.68 22.70
C GLN A 150 -22.74 7.28 22.53
N PRO A 151 -23.43 6.20 22.93
CA PRO A 151 -22.94 4.85 22.72
C PRO A 151 -22.88 4.57 21.22
N GLU A 152 -21.66 4.51 20.69
CA GLU A 152 -21.42 4.12 19.31
C GLU A 152 -21.41 2.59 19.20
N SER A 153 -21.94 2.07 18.09
CA SER A 153 -21.86 0.65 17.79
C SER A 153 -20.40 0.28 17.47
N PHE A 154 -19.84 -0.68 18.20
CA PHE A 154 -18.54 -1.26 17.93
C PHE A 154 -18.72 -2.70 17.45
N PRO A 155 -17.86 -3.19 16.54
CA PRO A 155 -17.90 -4.57 16.10
C PRO A 155 -17.57 -5.52 17.25
N THR A 156 -18.20 -6.68 17.23
CA THR A 156 -17.80 -7.85 18.02
C THR A 156 -16.52 -8.45 17.47
N SER A 157 -15.80 -9.22 18.30
CA SER A 157 -14.61 -9.97 17.86
C SER A 157 -14.92 -10.92 16.70
N LYS A 158 -16.13 -11.50 16.67
CA LYS A 158 -16.58 -12.39 15.60
C LYS A 158 -16.77 -11.64 14.28
N GLU A 159 -17.44 -10.49 14.29
CA GLU A 159 -17.63 -9.67 13.08
C GLU A 159 -16.28 -9.22 12.50
N LEU A 160 -15.37 -8.77 13.36
CA LEU A 160 -14.04 -8.35 12.94
C LEU A 160 -13.24 -9.54 12.36
N TYR A 161 -13.32 -10.71 12.99
CA TYR A 161 -12.70 -11.94 12.49
C TYR A 161 -13.27 -12.33 11.11
N ASP A 162 -14.59 -12.29 10.97
CA ASP A 162 -15.26 -12.61 9.70
C ASP A 162 -14.84 -11.62 8.59
N LEU A 163 -14.74 -10.32 8.88
CA LEU A 163 -14.19 -9.32 7.95
C LEU A 163 -12.75 -9.65 7.53
N MET A 164 -11.87 -9.95 8.50
CA MET A 164 -10.47 -10.30 8.22
C MET A 164 -10.37 -11.55 7.34
N ARG A 165 -11.16 -12.59 7.64
CA ARG A 165 -11.18 -13.85 6.90
C ARG A 165 -11.74 -13.68 5.49
N GLN A 166 -12.86 -12.98 5.34
CA GLN A 166 -13.52 -12.74 4.05
C GLN A 166 -12.68 -11.87 3.12
N SER A 167 -11.82 -11.00 3.66
CA SER A 167 -10.90 -10.19 2.85
C SER A 167 -9.87 -11.01 2.06
N ASP A 168 -9.64 -12.29 2.43
CA ASP A 168 -8.59 -13.14 1.86
C ASP A 168 -7.23 -12.40 1.78
N SER A 169 -6.89 -11.71 2.87
CA SER A 169 -5.69 -10.88 3.00
C SER A 169 -5.50 -9.84 1.90
N THR A 170 -6.59 -9.38 1.29
CA THR A 170 -6.59 -8.46 0.15
C THR A 170 -7.09 -7.08 0.58
N CYS A 171 -6.39 -6.04 0.15
CA CYS A 171 -6.83 -4.66 0.36
C CYS A 171 -8.12 -4.38 -0.40
N ALA A 172 -9.16 -3.90 0.29
CA ALA A 172 -10.45 -3.55 -0.31
C ALA A 172 -10.34 -2.43 -1.38
N VAL A 173 -9.38 -1.51 -1.23
CA VAL A 173 -9.22 -0.37 -2.15
C VAL A 173 -8.27 -0.68 -3.30
N SER A 174 -7.08 -1.24 -3.01
CA SER A 174 -6.03 -1.40 -4.03
C SER A 174 -5.99 -2.76 -4.69
N GLY A 175 -6.63 -3.78 -4.10
CA GLY A 175 -6.48 -5.19 -4.45
C GLY A 175 -5.14 -5.81 -4.03
N THR A 176 -4.27 -5.06 -3.35
CA THR A 176 -2.94 -5.55 -2.98
C THR A 176 -3.02 -6.56 -1.83
N LEU A 177 -2.30 -7.67 -1.97
CA LEU A 177 -2.13 -8.66 -0.90
C LEU A 177 -1.28 -8.11 0.26
N GLY A 178 -1.74 -8.35 1.47
CA GLY A 178 -1.02 -8.06 2.71
C GLY A 178 -0.84 -9.28 3.60
N LEU A 179 -0.37 -9.03 4.82
CA LEU A 179 -0.09 -10.06 5.82
C LEU A 179 -0.65 -9.65 7.19
N TRP A 180 -1.34 -10.56 7.87
CA TRP A 180 -1.68 -10.40 9.28
C TRP A 180 -0.47 -10.80 10.15
N ILE A 181 0.20 -9.82 10.74
CA ILE A 181 1.44 -10.02 11.50
C ILE A 181 1.21 -9.68 12.97
N LYS A 182 1.58 -10.59 13.88
CA LYS A 182 1.58 -10.38 15.33
C LYS A 182 2.77 -9.52 15.76
N GLY A 183 2.59 -8.71 16.79
CA GLY A 183 3.67 -7.93 17.41
C GLY A 183 3.94 -6.56 16.78
N THR A 184 5.04 -5.95 17.21
CA THR A 184 5.47 -4.58 16.85
C THR A 184 6.33 -4.52 15.60
N HIS A 185 6.64 -5.67 14.98
CA HIS A 185 7.36 -5.71 13.72
C HIS A 185 6.61 -4.90 12.68
N TRP A 186 7.32 -3.93 12.13
CA TRP A 186 6.80 -3.05 11.14
C TRP A 186 7.02 -3.66 9.76
N HIS A 187 5.97 -3.65 8.94
CA HIS A 187 6.01 -4.15 7.57
C HIS A 187 5.04 -3.32 6.72
N PRO A 188 5.44 -2.84 5.52
CA PRO A 188 4.59 -1.99 4.66
C PRO A 188 3.24 -2.63 4.33
N PHE A 189 3.23 -3.94 4.20
CA PHE A 189 2.05 -4.73 3.84
C PHE A 189 1.39 -5.43 5.03
N LYS A 190 1.76 -5.06 6.26
CA LYS A 190 1.00 -5.48 7.44
C LYS A 190 -0.44 -4.99 7.29
N LEU A 191 -1.40 -5.90 7.32
CA LEU A 191 -2.80 -5.56 7.24
C LEU A 191 -3.27 -4.90 8.53
N THR A 192 -4.17 -3.94 8.36
CA THR A 192 -4.81 -3.15 9.41
C THR A 192 -6.29 -3.01 9.07
N ILE A 193 -7.06 -2.56 10.06
CA ILE A 193 -8.45 -2.17 9.85
C ILE A 193 -8.51 -0.66 9.68
N ASP A 194 -9.06 -0.20 8.56
CA ASP A 194 -9.30 1.19 8.22
C ASP A 194 -10.80 1.50 8.22
N HIS A 195 -11.17 2.77 8.39
CA HIS A 195 -12.54 3.22 8.25
C HIS A 195 -12.80 3.69 6.81
N ILE A 196 -13.84 3.16 6.14
CA ILE A 196 -14.21 3.54 4.77
C ILE A 196 -14.44 5.07 4.70
N ILE A 197 -15.33 5.57 5.55
CA ILE A 197 -15.48 6.99 5.85
C ILE A 197 -14.59 7.32 7.05
N PRO A 198 -13.63 8.25 6.93
CA PRO A 198 -12.81 8.67 8.06
C PRO A 198 -13.67 9.20 9.21
N VAL A 199 -13.30 8.86 10.45
CA VAL A 199 -14.00 9.36 11.65
C VAL A 199 -14.04 10.90 11.70
N SER A 200 -12.97 11.55 11.23
CA SER A 200 -12.88 13.02 11.12
C SER A 200 -13.85 13.63 10.09
N LYS A 201 -14.45 12.82 9.22
CA LYS A 201 -15.47 13.20 8.22
C LYS A 201 -16.84 12.62 8.57
N GLY A 202 -17.07 12.22 9.82
CA GLY A 202 -18.35 11.69 10.30
C GLY A 202 -18.54 10.19 10.14
N GLY A 203 -17.47 9.44 9.82
CA GLY A 203 -17.53 7.98 9.80
C GLY A 203 -17.62 7.38 11.21
N CYS A 204 -18.26 6.21 11.30
CA CYS A 204 -18.48 5.49 12.55
C CYS A 204 -17.52 4.30 12.74
N TYR A 205 -17.49 3.73 13.94
CA TYR A 205 -16.68 2.55 14.28
C TYR A 205 -17.38 1.21 14.01
N ASP A 206 -18.60 1.21 13.47
CA ASP A 206 -19.35 -0.02 13.20
C ASP A 206 -18.74 -0.86 12.06
N ILE A 207 -19.08 -2.15 12.02
CA ILE A 207 -18.51 -3.10 11.06
C ILE A 207 -18.71 -2.69 9.58
N ASN A 208 -19.80 -1.98 9.26
CA ASN A 208 -20.12 -1.60 7.88
C ASN A 208 -19.22 -0.47 7.39
N ASN A 209 -18.63 0.30 8.30
CA ASN A 209 -17.65 1.33 7.97
C ASN A 209 -16.20 0.83 8.08
N LEU A 210 -15.95 -0.47 8.27
CA LEU A 210 -14.60 -1.02 8.41
C LEU A 210 -14.15 -1.80 7.16
N GLN A 211 -12.87 -1.69 6.83
CA GLN A 211 -12.25 -2.39 5.72
C GLN A 211 -10.81 -2.82 6.00
N VAL A 212 -10.33 -3.83 5.30
CA VAL A 212 -8.94 -4.32 5.40
C VAL A 212 -8.03 -3.50 4.47
N MET A 213 -6.95 -2.95 5.04
CA MET A 213 -5.98 -2.15 4.30
C MET A 213 -4.54 -2.35 4.79
N PRO A 214 -3.55 -2.48 3.90
CA PRO A 214 -2.15 -2.42 4.26
C PRO A 214 -1.82 -1.14 5.01
N TYR A 215 -1.00 -1.23 6.07
CA TYR A 215 -0.59 -0.09 6.87
C TYR A 215 -0.06 1.05 5.99
N SER A 216 0.78 0.75 5.01
CA SER A 216 1.33 1.75 4.08
C SER A 216 0.26 2.52 3.31
N LEU A 217 -0.80 1.86 2.83
CA LEU A 217 -1.91 2.53 2.14
C LEU A 217 -2.85 3.25 3.09
N ASN A 218 -3.05 2.71 4.30
CA ASN A 218 -3.82 3.36 5.35
C ASN A 218 -3.15 4.70 5.75
N GLN A 219 -1.81 4.73 5.80
CA GLN A 219 -1.06 5.97 5.98
C GLN A 219 -1.27 6.96 4.82
N VAL A 220 -1.28 6.49 3.57
CA VAL A 220 -1.53 7.32 2.39
C VAL A 220 -2.93 7.93 2.44
N LYS A 221 -3.95 7.10 2.71
CA LYS A 221 -5.35 7.51 2.83
C LYS A 221 -5.54 8.53 3.95
N SER A 222 -5.08 8.22 5.17
CA SER A 222 -5.22 9.11 6.32
C SER A 222 -6.69 9.53 6.50
N ASN A 223 -7.00 10.82 6.46
CA ASN A 223 -8.36 11.37 6.55
C ASN A 223 -9.04 11.56 5.17
N GLU A 224 -8.43 11.04 4.10
CA GLU A 224 -9.03 11.08 2.76
C GLU A 224 -10.01 9.92 2.56
N SER A 225 -10.91 10.09 1.59
CA SER A 225 -11.84 9.08 1.12
C SER A 225 -11.14 7.98 0.31
N ASP A 226 -11.82 6.85 0.16
CA ASP A 226 -11.34 5.78 -0.73
C ASP A 226 -11.19 6.27 -2.18
N ASP A 227 -12.06 7.16 -2.66
CA ASP A 227 -11.98 7.68 -4.03
C ASP A 227 -10.77 8.58 -4.25
N GLU A 228 -10.34 9.31 -3.22
CA GLU A 228 -9.08 10.05 -3.25
C GLU A 228 -7.87 9.10 -3.26
N LEU A 229 -7.92 8.02 -2.47
CA LEU A 229 -6.88 6.99 -2.50
C LEU A 229 -6.83 6.27 -3.86
N ARG A 230 -7.98 5.89 -4.44
CA ARG A 230 -8.07 5.24 -5.77
C ARG A 230 -7.48 6.14 -6.85
N ARG A 231 -7.89 7.41 -6.90
CA ARG A 231 -7.32 8.40 -7.84
C ARG A 231 -5.82 8.56 -7.66
N TRP A 232 -5.33 8.59 -6.43
CA TRP A 232 -3.89 8.64 -6.19
C TRP A 232 -3.19 7.37 -6.67
N LEU A 233 -3.75 6.19 -6.41
CA LEU A 233 -3.21 4.89 -6.85
C LEU A 233 -3.17 4.78 -8.37
N GLU A 234 -4.23 5.19 -9.07
CA GLU A 234 -4.30 5.20 -10.54
C GLU A 234 -3.21 6.11 -11.12
N ASN A 235 -3.08 7.32 -10.59
CA ASN A 235 -2.03 8.25 -11.01
C ASN A 235 -0.63 7.74 -10.67
N PHE A 236 -0.46 7.09 -9.52
CA PHE A 236 0.80 6.44 -9.15
C PHE A 236 1.14 5.32 -10.13
N ARG A 237 0.15 4.48 -10.49
CA ARG A 237 0.29 3.37 -11.43
C ARG A 237 0.63 3.83 -12.84
N SER A 238 -0.02 4.87 -13.34
CA SER A 238 0.22 5.41 -14.68
C SER A 238 1.56 6.11 -14.82
N SER A 239 2.11 6.62 -13.71
CA SER A 239 3.29 7.48 -13.75
C SER A 239 4.59 6.78 -13.32
N VAL A 240 4.50 5.73 -12.50
CA VAL A 240 5.68 4.95 -12.13
C VAL A 240 6.07 4.03 -13.28
N ARG A 241 7.19 4.35 -13.92
CA ARG A 241 7.84 3.46 -14.88
C ARG A 241 8.68 2.43 -14.13
N LEU A 242 8.34 1.16 -14.24
CA LEU A 242 9.27 0.10 -13.87
C LEU A 242 10.25 -0.07 -15.04
N GLU A 243 11.53 0.20 -14.80
CA GLU A 243 12.55 0.22 -15.87
C GLU A 243 12.81 -1.15 -16.53
N LYS A 244 12.23 -2.23 -15.99
CA LYS A 244 11.97 -3.53 -16.64
C LYS A 244 11.40 -4.45 -15.56
N LEU A 245 10.19 -4.96 -15.74
CA LEU A 245 9.76 -6.18 -15.07
C LEU A 245 9.89 -7.31 -16.07
N VAL A 246 10.69 -8.32 -15.73
CA VAL A 246 10.65 -9.58 -16.46
C VAL A 246 9.83 -10.53 -15.61
N PHE A 247 8.66 -10.87 -16.11
CA PHE A 247 7.83 -11.93 -15.57
C PHE A 247 8.37 -13.24 -16.13
N TYR A 248 8.61 -14.21 -15.25
CA TYR A 248 8.93 -15.59 -15.60
C TYR A 248 7.71 -16.46 -15.29
#